data_AF-A0A840MT62-F1
#
_entry.id   AF-A0A840MT62-F1
#
_cell.length_a   1.000
_cell.length_b   1.000
_cell.length_c   1.000
_cell.angle_alpha   90.00
_cell.angle_beta   90.00
_cell.angle_gamma   90.00
#
_symmetry.space_group_name_H-M   'P 1'
#
loop_
_entity.id
_entity.type
_entity.pdbx_description
1 polymer ?
#
loop_
_entity_poly.entity_id
_entity_poly.type
_entity_poly.pdbx_seq_one_letter_code
_entity_poly.pdbx_strand_id
1 'polypeptide(L)'
;KGGLPTKLTAPIFTSENLYLQKANEKYRAYLVGAAKRYRLTPHALAAMVNAEAAKVKKTGEWLEDSVSTKSTAAGLSQFVNGTWYACLAAPGTQGNQAALAYLKVEQLEAASGMLFYPASQDKGKTKLRREVSASDREKMLAWRMGGEMSIDALAWYMRYNLAIAEKALKKSLDKLPPDELAKIAYVLHHEGSAGYFTGEYRVTKKIDFLKRLGGQLGGKTKTDSIENAEKFSERHGFGEDYVSAYYYWLANHTDTHVRASEFMIDKGGFVERSAFDVFEDVAGFKIPRSSLKPVEKPKPKERPTPKAADKTAPAKPTPADKVGSGAVTTKSGPGATHTSPPTASAGGQEVGHDKPVGGAAAWCNPLARCAIRVGGYKDSEDNPASARSKSLFKGRGGKHKGIDLQAAVGTPIYAVANAEVFMIASIPGYGKTLVLQVNINDLAAKQKAYIQTIADVKNDTVYFLYAHLSEVSVSKKSRQKVYVKCGEAVGKTGETGWAKDMKEVGTGSAIKYGGHLHFEVRSSPNFAKGKGKFFDPLPLIDKLIS
;
A
#
# COMPACT_ATOMS: atom_id res chain seq x y z
N LYS A 1 -47.43 -24.72 -17.16
CA LYS A 1 -46.13 -25.25 -16.69
C LYS A 1 -45.12 -25.13 -17.84
N GLY A 2 -44.48 -23.96 -17.99
CA GLY A 2 -43.45 -23.74 -19.00
C GLY A 2 -42.09 -23.75 -18.33
N GLY A 3 -41.32 -24.83 -18.53
CA GLY A 3 -39.93 -24.90 -18.07
C GLY A 3 -39.09 -23.90 -18.84
N LEU A 4 -38.48 -22.95 -18.12
CA LEU A 4 -37.46 -22.06 -18.68
C LEU A 4 -36.24 -22.90 -19.11
N PRO A 5 -35.66 -22.63 -20.29
CA PRO A 5 -34.63 -23.46 -20.86
C PRO A 5 -33.37 -23.42 -19.99
N THR A 6 -32.95 -24.60 -19.55
CA THR A 6 -31.66 -24.86 -18.92
C THR A 6 -30.56 -24.66 -19.97
N LYS A 7 -30.09 -23.43 -20.19
CA LYS A 7 -28.87 -23.22 -20.97
C LYS A 7 -27.69 -23.65 -20.11
N LEU A 8 -27.18 -24.85 -20.41
CA LEU A 8 -25.87 -25.36 -20.03
C LEU A 8 -24.80 -24.30 -20.41
N THR A 9 -24.41 -23.42 -19.49
CA THR A 9 -23.28 -22.51 -19.69
C THR A 9 -21.99 -23.24 -19.34
N ALA A 10 -21.46 -24.04 -20.26
CA ALA A 10 -20.01 -24.11 -20.39
C ALA A 10 -19.52 -24.73 -21.72
N PRO A 11 -18.33 -24.32 -22.22
CA PRO A 11 -17.37 -23.55 -21.44
C PRO A 11 -16.74 -22.39 -22.23
N ILE A 12 -17.49 -21.31 -22.44
CA ILE A 12 -16.87 -19.98 -22.70
C ILE A 12 -15.95 -19.56 -21.54
N PHE A 13 -16.13 -20.14 -20.36
CA PHE A 13 -15.26 -19.99 -19.20
C PHE A 13 -14.20 -21.11 -19.06
N THR A 14 -13.62 -21.54 -20.18
CA THR A 14 -12.50 -22.50 -20.24
C THR A 14 -11.14 -21.82 -20.02
N SER A 15 -10.13 -22.57 -19.59
CA SER A 15 -8.73 -22.10 -19.62
C SER A 15 -8.28 -21.71 -21.02
N GLU A 16 -8.75 -22.41 -22.04
CA GLU A 16 -8.39 -22.19 -23.44
C GLU A 16 -8.96 -20.87 -23.97
N ASN A 17 -10.12 -20.45 -23.46
CA ASN A 17 -10.73 -19.17 -23.81
C ASN A 17 -10.26 -17.99 -22.94
N LEU A 18 -9.26 -18.19 -22.07
CA LEU A 18 -8.71 -17.11 -21.25
C LEU A 18 -7.81 -16.20 -22.09
N TYR A 19 -8.20 -14.95 -22.23
CA TYR A 19 -7.40 -13.85 -22.76
C TYR A 19 -6.72 -13.10 -21.62
N LEU A 20 -5.41 -12.87 -21.76
CA LEU A 20 -4.65 -11.94 -20.93
C LEU A 20 -3.88 -11.00 -21.84
N GLN A 21 -3.61 -9.79 -21.35
CA GLN A 21 -2.66 -8.91 -22.02
C GLN A 21 -1.27 -9.55 -21.97
N LYS A 22 -0.46 -9.35 -23.01
CA LYS A 22 0.87 -9.96 -23.15
C LYS A 22 1.75 -9.85 -21.88
N ALA A 23 1.72 -8.70 -21.20
CA ALA A 23 2.52 -8.47 -19.99
C ALA A 23 2.05 -9.31 -18.78
N ASN A 24 0.80 -9.75 -18.78
CA ASN A 24 0.18 -10.53 -17.69
C ASN A 24 0.14 -12.03 -17.98
N GLU A 25 0.58 -12.48 -19.17
CA GLU A 25 0.65 -13.90 -19.53
C GLU A 25 1.50 -14.74 -18.56
N LYS A 26 2.49 -14.12 -17.92
CA LYS A 26 3.31 -14.73 -16.85
C LYS A 26 2.48 -15.28 -15.68
N TYR A 27 1.25 -14.81 -15.49
CA TYR A 27 0.34 -15.26 -14.42
C TYR A 27 -0.68 -16.32 -14.87
N ARG A 28 -0.71 -16.70 -16.16
CA ARG A 28 -1.73 -17.63 -16.70
C ARG A 28 -1.82 -18.93 -15.92
N ALA A 29 -0.69 -19.58 -15.66
CA ALA A 29 -0.66 -20.85 -14.94
C ALA A 29 -1.21 -20.72 -13.51
N TYR A 30 -0.87 -19.63 -12.81
CA TYR A 30 -1.36 -19.35 -11.46
C TYR A 30 -2.87 -19.11 -11.45
N LEU A 31 -3.39 -18.33 -12.40
CA LEU A 31 -4.82 -18.07 -12.54
C LEU A 31 -5.60 -19.36 -12.79
N VAL A 32 -5.16 -20.19 -13.75
CA VAL A 32 -5.84 -21.46 -14.08
C VAL A 32 -5.77 -22.44 -12.91
N GLY A 33 -4.60 -22.58 -12.28
CA GLY A 33 -4.40 -23.47 -11.14
C GLY A 33 -5.23 -23.07 -9.92
N ALA A 34 -5.19 -21.80 -9.54
CA ALA A 34 -5.98 -21.26 -8.43
C ALA A 34 -7.49 -21.34 -8.72
N ALA A 35 -7.92 -20.96 -9.92
CA ALA A 35 -9.32 -21.06 -10.31
C ALA A 35 -9.84 -22.49 -10.16
N LYS A 36 -9.12 -23.49 -10.67
CA LYS A 36 -9.47 -24.90 -10.49
C LYS A 36 -9.54 -25.30 -9.02
N ARG A 37 -8.52 -24.97 -8.23
CA ARG A 37 -8.42 -25.31 -6.79
C ARG A 37 -9.63 -24.81 -5.99
N TYR A 38 -10.06 -23.59 -6.28
CA TYR A 38 -11.17 -22.94 -5.58
C TYR A 38 -12.48 -22.96 -6.37
N ARG A 39 -12.61 -23.86 -7.36
CA ARG A 39 -13.82 -24.04 -8.18
C ARG A 39 -14.29 -22.77 -8.91
N LEU A 40 -13.44 -21.79 -9.12
CA LEU A 40 -13.72 -20.57 -9.89
C LEU A 40 -13.39 -20.79 -11.37
N THR A 41 -13.65 -19.78 -12.20
CA THR A 41 -13.14 -19.74 -13.57
C THR A 41 -11.96 -18.77 -13.67
N PRO A 42 -11.00 -19.02 -14.57
CA PRO A 42 -9.84 -18.14 -14.70
C PRO A 42 -10.22 -16.72 -15.13
N HIS A 43 -11.31 -16.54 -15.87
CA HIS A 43 -11.85 -15.22 -16.25
C HIS A 43 -12.35 -14.41 -15.06
N ALA A 44 -13.14 -15.05 -14.18
CA ALA A 44 -13.66 -14.40 -12.98
C ALA A 44 -12.53 -13.98 -12.05
N LEU A 45 -11.53 -14.85 -11.88
CA LEU A 45 -10.35 -14.56 -11.08
C LEU A 45 -9.47 -13.48 -11.73
N ALA A 46 -9.27 -13.51 -13.05
CA ALA A 46 -8.51 -12.48 -13.76
C ALA A 46 -9.20 -11.10 -13.68
N ALA A 47 -10.53 -11.06 -13.76
CA ALA A 47 -11.30 -9.84 -13.56
C ALA A 47 -11.11 -9.26 -12.16
N MET A 48 -11.10 -10.12 -11.12
CA MET A 48 -10.82 -9.71 -9.75
C MET A 48 -9.38 -9.21 -9.56
N VAL A 49 -8.38 -9.93 -10.08
CA VAL A 49 -6.99 -9.46 -10.06
C VAL A 49 -6.86 -8.12 -10.77
N ASN A 50 -7.49 -7.96 -11.94
CA ASN A 50 -7.46 -6.72 -12.69
C ASN A 50 -8.17 -5.57 -11.99
N ALA A 51 -9.23 -5.83 -11.24
CA ALA A 51 -9.95 -4.82 -10.47
C ALA A 51 -9.08 -4.27 -9.33
N GLU A 52 -8.35 -5.14 -8.63
CA GLU A 52 -7.54 -4.78 -7.46
C GLU A 52 -6.13 -4.29 -7.82
N ALA A 53 -5.47 -4.95 -8.77
CA ALA A 53 -4.06 -4.69 -9.04
C ALA A 53 -3.82 -3.27 -9.57
N ALA A 54 -2.78 -2.62 -9.02
CA ALA A 54 -2.21 -1.45 -9.68
C ALA A 54 -1.68 -1.84 -11.06
N LYS A 55 -1.84 -0.94 -12.03
CA LYS A 55 -1.55 -1.20 -13.44
C LYS A 55 -0.60 -0.18 -14.02
N VAL A 56 0.34 -0.64 -14.84
CA VAL A 56 1.14 0.24 -15.70
C VAL A 56 0.23 0.82 -16.78
N LYS A 57 0.06 2.15 -16.79
CA LYS A 57 -0.92 2.84 -17.68
C LYS A 57 -0.78 2.51 -19.17
N LYS A 58 0.44 2.26 -19.65
CA LYS A 58 0.71 2.01 -21.08
C LYS A 58 0.49 0.56 -21.49
N THR A 59 0.86 -0.39 -20.63
CA THR A 59 0.92 -1.82 -20.97
C THR A 59 -0.19 -2.64 -20.33
N GLY A 60 -0.92 -2.06 -19.37
CA GLY A 60 -1.91 -2.76 -18.54
C GLY A 60 -1.31 -3.86 -17.66
N GLU A 61 0.03 -3.88 -17.53
CA GLU A 61 0.72 -4.85 -16.68
C GLU A 61 0.30 -4.69 -15.22
N TRP A 62 -0.04 -5.81 -14.58
CA TRP A 62 -0.34 -5.87 -13.17
C TRP A 62 0.95 -5.85 -12.34
N LEU A 63 1.03 -4.88 -11.43
CA LEU A 63 2.18 -4.65 -10.55
C LEU A 63 2.06 -5.49 -9.28
N GLU A 64 2.78 -6.63 -9.25
CA GLU A 64 2.76 -7.55 -8.10
C GLU A 64 3.41 -6.97 -6.84
N ASP A 65 4.32 -6.01 -6.97
CA ASP A 65 4.98 -5.32 -5.87
C ASP A 65 4.27 -4.02 -5.45
N SER A 66 3.05 -3.78 -5.96
CA SER A 66 2.34 -2.54 -5.67
C SER A 66 1.89 -2.46 -4.21
N VAL A 67 2.08 -1.28 -3.63
CA VAL A 67 1.69 -0.95 -2.26
C VAL A 67 0.84 0.31 -2.25
N SER A 68 -0.28 0.25 -1.53
CA SER A 68 -1.16 1.40 -1.34
C SER A 68 -0.46 2.50 -0.52
N THR A 69 -0.58 3.75 -0.95
CA THR A 69 -0.11 4.91 -0.18
C THR A 69 -1.05 5.30 0.96
N LYS A 70 -2.24 4.67 1.03
CA LYS A 70 -3.32 5.04 1.95
C LYS A 70 -3.64 3.97 2.99
N SER A 71 -3.16 2.74 2.80
CA SER A 71 -3.46 1.60 3.67
C SER A 71 -2.31 0.59 3.68
N THR A 72 -2.48 -0.53 4.38
CA THR A 72 -1.52 -1.64 4.35
C THR A 72 -1.73 -2.60 3.18
N ALA A 73 -2.63 -2.27 2.25
CA ALA A 73 -2.89 -3.04 1.04
C ALA A 73 -1.64 -3.14 0.16
N ALA A 74 -1.32 -4.35 -0.28
CA ALA A 74 -0.26 -4.58 -1.25
C ALA A 74 -0.48 -5.86 -2.06
N GLY A 75 0.29 -6.03 -3.13
CA GLY A 75 0.21 -7.20 -4.00
C GLY A 75 -0.81 -7.05 -5.11
N LEU A 76 -0.94 -8.09 -5.94
CA LEU A 76 -1.96 -8.16 -6.98
C LEU A 76 -3.39 -8.13 -6.42
N SER A 77 -3.56 -8.54 -5.17
CA SER A 77 -4.86 -8.60 -4.48
C SER A 77 -5.15 -7.43 -3.56
N GLN A 78 -4.21 -6.47 -3.42
CA GLN A 78 -4.31 -5.32 -2.49
C GLN A 78 -4.74 -5.72 -1.06
N PHE A 79 -4.32 -6.88 -0.56
CA PHE A 79 -4.70 -7.32 0.78
C PHE A 79 -4.03 -6.50 1.88
N VAL A 80 -4.86 -5.95 2.76
CA VAL A 80 -4.40 -5.41 4.05
C VAL A 80 -3.88 -6.54 4.95
N ASN A 81 -3.07 -6.18 5.96
CA ASN A 81 -2.37 -7.17 6.80
C ASN A 81 -3.30 -8.22 7.42
N GLY A 82 -4.44 -7.78 7.98
CA GLY A 82 -5.39 -8.70 8.63
C GLY A 82 -5.98 -9.73 7.68
N THR A 83 -6.38 -9.32 6.48
CA THR A 83 -6.91 -10.22 5.45
C THR A 83 -5.83 -11.18 4.94
N TRP A 84 -4.59 -10.71 4.81
CA TRP A 84 -3.47 -11.56 4.45
C TRP A 84 -3.23 -12.66 5.49
N TYR A 85 -3.20 -12.30 6.78
CA TYR A 85 -3.06 -13.30 7.85
C TYR A 85 -4.22 -14.30 7.88
N ALA A 86 -5.45 -13.87 7.59
CA ALA A 86 -6.57 -14.79 7.43
C ALA A 86 -6.32 -15.82 6.31
N CYS A 87 -5.75 -15.38 5.18
CA CYS A 87 -5.36 -16.29 4.10
C CYS A 87 -4.23 -17.25 4.53
N LEU A 88 -3.26 -16.78 5.32
CA LEU A 88 -2.19 -17.64 5.86
C LEU A 88 -2.67 -18.63 6.92
N ALA A 89 -3.74 -18.31 7.64
CA ALA A 89 -4.35 -19.22 8.62
C ALA A 89 -5.34 -20.21 7.97
N ALA A 90 -5.75 -19.96 6.73
CA ALA A 90 -6.75 -20.76 6.03
C ALA A 90 -6.16 -22.08 5.49
N PRO A 91 -6.62 -23.25 5.98
CA PRO A 91 -6.11 -24.53 5.50
C PRO A 91 -6.29 -24.71 4.00
N GLY A 92 -5.25 -25.22 3.34
CA GLY A 92 -5.27 -25.54 1.91
C GLY A 92 -4.83 -24.41 0.97
N THR A 93 -4.65 -23.19 1.47
CA THR A 93 -4.01 -22.13 0.70
C THR A 93 -2.51 -22.37 0.57
N GLN A 94 -1.90 -21.90 -0.52
CA GLN A 94 -0.45 -21.97 -0.68
C GLN A 94 0.28 -21.17 0.38
N GLY A 95 -0.28 -20.01 0.75
CA GLY A 95 0.27 -19.17 1.83
C GLY A 95 0.25 -19.89 3.18
N ASN A 96 -0.82 -20.62 3.49
CA ASN A 96 -0.88 -21.45 4.69
C ASN A 96 0.17 -22.56 4.67
N GLN A 97 0.26 -23.33 3.58
CA GLN A 97 1.27 -24.39 3.45
C GLN A 97 2.69 -23.84 3.64
N ALA A 98 3.01 -22.71 3.01
CA ALA A 98 4.29 -22.03 3.17
C ALA A 98 4.53 -21.54 4.61
N ALA A 99 3.52 -20.97 5.26
CA ALA A 99 3.61 -20.47 6.63
C ALA A 99 3.84 -21.60 7.63
N LEU A 100 3.11 -22.71 7.51
CA LEU A 100 3.26 -23.91 8.35
C LEU A 100 4.67 -24.51 8.21
N ALA A 101 5.16 -24.64 6.99
CA ALA A 101 6.52 -25.14 6.73
C ALA A 101 7.60 -24.21 7.28
N TYR A 102 7.45 -22.89 7.07
CA TYR A 102 8.41 -21.88 7.54
C TYR A 102 8.48 -21.83 9.07
N LEU A 103 7.33 -21.84 9.76
CA LEU A 103 7.25 -21.78 11.21
C LEU A 103 7.44 -23.14 11.90
N LYS A 104 7.41 -24.24 11.13
CA LYS A 104 7.46 -25.63 11.62
C LYS A 104 6.32 -25.93 12.60
N VAL A 105 5.10 -25.59 12.19
CA VAL A 105 3.87 -25.83 12.96
C VAL A 105 2.79 -26.47 12.08
N GLU A 106 1.80 -27.09 12.71
CA GLU A 106 0.71 -27.80 12.00
C GLU A 106 -0.50 -26.91 11.73
N GLN A 107 -0.69 -25.86 12.52
CA GLN A 107 -1.83 -24.97 12.41
C GLN A 107 -1.49 -23.54 12.82
N LEU A 108 -2.23 -22.60 12.24
CA LEU A 108 -2.22 -21.18 12.56
C LEU A 108 -3.65 -20.68 12.72
N GLU A 109 -3.82 -19.62 13.50
CA GLU A 109 -5.09 -18.91 13.66
C GLU A 109 -4.90 -17.44 13.30
N ALA A 110 -5.91 -16.83 12.67
CA ALA A 110 -5.96 -15.39 12.44
C ALA A 110 -7.08 -14.78 13.27
N ALA A 111 -6.75 -13.74 14.04
CA ALA A 111 -7.72 -13.02 14.86
C ALA A 111 -7.27 -11.57 15.05
N SER A 112 -8.22 -10.63 15.16
CA SER A 112 -7.91 -9.22 15.44
C SER A 112 -6.83 -8.61 14.54
N GLY A 113 -6.77 -9.04 13.27
CA GLY A 113 -5.78 -8.57 12.30
C GLY A 113 -4.34 -9.07 12.54
N MET A 114 -4.16 -10.13 13.32
CA MET A 114 -2.87 -10.75 13.65
C MET A 114 -2.90 -12.27 13.40
N LEU A 115 -1.71 -12.89 13.42
CA LEU A 115 -1.49 -14.32 13.24
C LEU A 115 -0.98 -14.95 14.54
N PHE A 116 -1.55 -16.09 14.92
CA PHE A 116 -1.31 -16.78 16.18
C PHE A 116 -0.98 -18.25 15.95
N TYR A 117 -0.17 -18.80 16.84
CA TYR A 117 -0.18 -20.21 17.16
C TYR A 117 -1.47 -20.53 17.93
N PRO A 118 -2.16 -21.63 17.61
CA PRO A 118 -3.38 -22.02 18.31
C PRO A 118 -3.12 -22.28 19.79
N ALA A 119 -4.17 -22.22 20.60
CA ALA A 119 -4.09 -22.66 21.99
C ALA A 119 -3.76 -24.16 22.05
N SER A 120 -2.92 -24.56 22.99
CA SER A 120 -2.50 -25.97 23.15
C SER A 120 -2.80 -26.49 24.54
N GLN A 121 -3.05 -27.78 24.67
CA GLN A 121 -3.10 -28.45 25.98
C GLN A 121 -1.70 -28.93 26.36
N ASP A 122 -1.28 -28.65 27.58
CA ASP A 122 -0.02 -29.17 28.16
C ASP A 122 -0.28 -29.62 29.59
N LYS A 123 -0.19 -30.95 29.83
CA LYS A 123 -0.45 -31.58 31.14
C LYS A 123 -1.78 -31.16 31.79
N GLY A 124 -2.85 -31.11 31.00
CA GLY A 124 -4.20 -30.73 31.46
C GLY A 124 -4.38 -29.23 31.73
N LYS A 125 -3.42 -28.38 31.37
CA LYS A 125 -3.53 -26.92 31.42
C LYS A 125 -3.58 -26.36 30.00
N THR A 126 -4.57 -25.49 29.76
CA THR A 126 -4.68 -24.74 28.50
C THR A 126 -3.60 -23.66 28.44
N LYS A 127 -2.69 -23.75 27.47
CA LYS A 127 -1.85 -22.62 27.06
C LYS A 127 -2.67 -21.73 26.13
N LEU A 128 -2.73 -20.44 26.48
CA LEU A 128 -3.37 -19.43 25.65
C LEU A 128 -2.70 -19.35 24.28
N ARG A 129 -3.48 -18.94 23.26
CA ARG A 129 -2.96 -18.62 21.94
C ARG A 129 -1.77 -17.66 22.06
N ARG A 130 -0.75 -17.86 21.25
CA ARG A 130 0.46 -17.04 21.26
C ARG A 130 0.64 -16.39 19.90
N GLU A 131 0.93 -15.10 19.87
CA GLU A 131 1.20 -14.39 18.62
C GLU A 131 2.44 -14.98 17.92
N VAL A 132 2.37 -15.15 16.60
CA VAL A 132 3.56 -15.40 15.76
C VAL A 132 4.51 -14.22 15.93
N SER A 133 5.84 -14.38 15.86
CA SER A 133 6.75 -13.24 16.10
C SER A 133 6.55 -12.10 15.09
N ALA A 134 6.82 -10.84 15.48
CA ALA A 134 6.69 -9.70 14.58
C ALA A 134 7.58 -9.84 13.33
N SER A 135 8.80 -10.38 13.49
CA SER A 135 9.72 -10.60 12.37
C SER A 135 9.19 -11.64 11.38
N ASP A 136 8.62 -12.73 11.88
CA ASP A 136 8.03 -13.76 11.02
C ASP A 136 6.78 -13.23 10.31
N ARG A 137 5.95 -12.44 11.01
CA ARG A 137 4.81 -11.77 10.38
C ARG A 137 5.23 -10.80 9.28
N GLU A 138 6.28 -9.99 9.51
CA GLU A 138 6.81 -9.07 8.48
C GLU A 138 7.30 -9.83 7.24
N LYS A 139 8.02 -10.94 7.44
CA LYS A 139 8.46 -11.81 6.33
C LYS A 139 7.28 -12.40 5.57
N MET A 140 6.29 -12.93 6.28
CA MET A 140 5.12 -13.53 5.64
C MET A 140 4.21 -12.50 4.97
N LEU A 141 4.14 -11.27 5.49
CA LEU A 141 3.48 -10.15 4.79
C LEU A 141 4.11 -9.86 3.44
N ALA A 142 5.44 -9.99 3.32
CA ALA A 142 6.13 -9.74 2.05
C ALA A 142 5.73 -10.75 0.97
N TRP A 143 5.28 -11.96 1.32
CA TRP A 143 4.88 -12.98 0.36
C TRP A 143 3.67 -12.58 -0.49
N ARG A 144 2.83 -11.63 -0.04
CA ARG A 144 1.69 -11.13 -0.84
C ARG A 144 2.12 -10.35 -2.09
N MET A 145 3.39 -9.97 -2.16
CA MET A 145 3.98 -9.34 -3.35
C MET A 145 4.46 -10.37 -4.40
N GLY A 146 4.38 -11.67 -4.09
CA GLY A 146 4.59 -12.73 -5.08
C GLY A 146 3.30 -13.03 -5.82
N GLY A 147 3.29 -12.90 -7.14
CA GLY A 147 2.08 -13.05 -7.96
C GLY A 147 1.33 -14.37 -7.76
N GLU A 148 2.03 -15.50 -7.69
CA GLU A 148 1.41 -16.83 -7.47
C GLU A 148 0.62 -16.89 -6.16
N MET A 149 1.27 -16.55 -5.05
CA MET A 149 0.64 -16.63 -3.73
C MET A 149 -0.46 -15.58 -3.56
N SER A 150 -0.30 -14.39 -4.15
CA SER A 150 -1.33 -13.35 -4.16
C SER A 150 -2.59 -13.81 -4.91
N ILE A 151 -2.42 -14.46 -6.07
CA ILE A 151 -3.53 -15.00 -6.87
C ILE A 151 -4.22 -16.17 -6.15
N ASP A 152 -3.47 -17.09 -5.54
CA ASP A 152 -4.02 -18.20 -4.77
C ASP A 152 -4.85 -17.69 -3.57
N ALA A 153 -4.32 -16.73 -2.82
CA ALA A 153 -5.01 -16.11 -1.70
C ALA A 153 -6.27 -15.36 -2.13
N LEU A 154 -6.23 -14.62 -3.25
CA LEU A 154 -7.41 -13.93 -3.77
C LEU A 154 -8.50 -14.92 -4.18
N ALA A 155 -8.15 -16.01 -4.86
CA ALA A 155 -9.09 -17.04 -5.26
C ALA A 155 -9.75 -17.74 -4.05
N TRP A 156 -8.98 -18.04 -3.00
CA TRP A 156 -9.53 -18.53 -1.74
C TRP A 156 -10.48 -17.50 -1.12
N TYR A 157 -10.06 -16.23 -1.04
CA TYR A 157 -10.84 -15.18 -0.40
C TYR A 157 -12.14 -14.88 -1.14
N MET A 158 -12.16 -14.98 -2.47
CA MET A 158 -13.39 -14.91 -3.25
C MET A 158 -14.39 -15.99 -2.80
N ARG A 159 -13.95 -17.23 -2.60
CA ARG A 159 -14.82 -18.32 -2.12
C ARG A 159 -15.24 -18.15 -0.68
N TYR A 160 -14.33 -17.69 0.17
CA TYR A 160 -14.65 -17.34 1.55
C TYR A 160 -15.75 -16.26 1.61
N ASN A 161 -15.63 -15.21 0.79
CA ASN A 161 -16.64 -14.16 0.68
C ASN A 161 -17.99 -14.73 0.20
N LEU A 162 -18.00 -15.52 -0.86
CA LEU A 162 -19.24 -16.14 -1.35
C LEU A 162 -19.94 -16.98 -0.26
N ALA A 163 -19.18 -17.74 0.54
CA ALA A 163 -19.74 -18.50 1.67
C ALA A 163 -20.31 -17.58 2.78
N ILE A 164 -19.68 -16.44 3.05
CA ILE A 164 -20.25 -15.42 3.95
C ILE A 164 -21.59 -14.90 3.41
N ALA A 165 -21.65 -14.58 2.12
CA ALA A 165 -22.88 -14.10 1.48
C ALA A 165 -23.98 -15.18 1.55
N GLU A 166 -23.67 -16.43 1.21
CA GLU A 166 -24.63 -17.55 1.27
C GLU A 166 -25.22 -17.72 2.67
N LYS A 167 -24.36 -17.69 3.69
CA LYS A 167 -24.78 -17.81 5.09
C LYS A 167 -25.66 -16.64 5.52
N ALA A 168 -25.27 -15.41 5.17
CA ALA A 168 -26.00 -14.21 5.55
C ALA A 168 -27.36 -14.12 4.85
N LEU A 169 -27.43 -14.51 3.58
CA LEU A 169 -28.64 -14.50 2.76
C LEU A 169 -29.51 -15.75 2.92
N LYS A 170 -28.97 -16.80 3.55
CA LYS A 170 -29.61 -18.13 3.64
C LYS A 170 -30.00 -18.68 2.27
N LYS A 171 -29.16 -18.42 1.25
CA LYS A 171 -29.39 -18.78 -0.16
C LYS A 171 -28.10 -19.30 -0.75
N SER A 172 -28.17 -20.40 -1.51
CA SER A 172 -27.01 -20.90 -2.26
C SER A 172 -26.74 -20.02 -3.49
N LEU A 173 -25.46 -19.72 -3.72
CA LEU A 173 -24.97 -18.95 -4.86
C LEU A 173 -24.28 -19.83 -5.91
N ASP A 174 -24.07 -21.13 -5.65
CA ASP A 174 -23.34 -22.06 -6.53
C ASP A 174 -23.85 -22.17 -7.97
N LYS A 175 -25.12 -21.82 -8.21
CA LYS A 175 -25.74 -21.85 -9.55
C LYS A 175 -25.57 -20.55 -10.34
N LEU A 176 -25.01 -19.51 -9.73
CA LEU A 176 -24.79 -18.24 -10.41
C LEU A 176 -23.66 -18.36 -11.43
N PRO A 177 -23.78 -17.68 -12.58
CA PRO A 177 -22.70 -17.58 -13.55
C PRO A 177 -21.40 -17.04 -12.94
N PRO A 178 -20.23 -17.43 -13.49
CA PRO A 178 -18.93 -17.04 -12.92
C PRO A 178 -18.68 -15.53 -12.83
N ASP A 179 -19.20 -14.73 -13.77
CA ASP A 179 -19.11 -13.27 -13.74
C ASP A 179 -19.94 -12.67 -12.58
N GLU A 180 -21.13 -13.21 -12.33
CA GLU A 180 -21.98 -12.76 -11.23
C GLU A 180 -21.33 -13.08 -9.87
N LEU A 181 -20.75 -14.28 -9.74
CA LEU A 181 -19.96 -14.67 -8.56
C LEU A 181 -18.78 -13.72 -8.32
N ALA A 182 -18.08 -13.29 -9.37
CA ALA A 182 -17.00 -12.32 -9.24
C ALA A 182 -17.50 -10.98 -8.71
N LYS A 183 -18.63 -10.46 -9.21
CA LYS A 183 -19.21 -9.19 -8.75
C LYS A 183 -19.63 -9.24 -7.28
N ILE A 184 -20.25 -10.34 -6.84
CA ILE A 184 -20.62 -10.53 -5.42
C ILE A 184 -19.37 -10.61 -4.55
N ALA A 185 -18.37 -11.39 -4.97
CA ALA A 185 -17.11 -11.53 -4.24
C ALA A 185 -16.36 -10.20 -4.11
N TYR A 186 -16.40 -9.35 -5.14
CA TYR A 186 -15.82 -8.01 -5.15
C TYR A 186 -16.47 -7.07 -4.15
N VAL A 187 -17.80 -7.03 -4.09
CA VAL A 187 -18.50 -6.25 -3.08
C VAL A 187 -18.07 -6.68 -1.69
N LEU A 188 -18.06 -7.98 -1.38
CA LEU A 188 -17.60 -8.44 -0.07
C LEU A 188 -16.11 -8.18 0.18
N HIS A 189 -15.28 -8.11 -0.86
CA HIS A 189 -13.88 -7.72 -0.74
C HIS A 189 -13.76 -6.27 -0.26
N HIS A 190 -14.52 -5.34 -0.87
CA HIS A 190 -14.57 -3.93 -0.46
C HIS A 190 -15.20 -3.74 0.91
N GLU A 191 -16.24 -4.52 1.19
CA GLU A 191 -17.09 -4.26 2.34
C GLU A 191 -16.64 -4.99 3.61
N GLY A 192 -15.96 -6.13 3.47
CA GLY A 192 -15.56 -7.00 4.57
C GLY A 192 -16.73 -7.71 5.28
N SER A 193 -17.98 -7.47 4.86
CA SER A 193 -19.19 -8.10 5.40
C SER A 193 -20.28 -8.23 4.34
N ALA A 194 -21.32 -9.02 4.65
CA ALA A 194 -22.50 -9.17 3.78
C ALA A 194 -23.55 -8.06 3.96
N GLY A 195 -23.26 -7.01 4.74
CA GLY A 195 -24.23 -5.97 5.09
C GLY A 195 -24.84 -5.23 3.88
N TYR A 196 -24.11 -5.19 2.77
CA TYR A 196 -24.60 -4.67 1.49
C TYR A 196 -25.75 -5.52 0.93
N PHE A 197 -25.67 -6.84 1.04
CA PHE A 197 -26.68 -7.75 0.46
C PHE A 197 -27.83 -8.04 1.43
N THR A 198 -27.60 -7.96 2.74
CA THR A 198 -28.66 -8.16 3.75
C THR A 198 -29.52 -6.91 3.98
N GLY A 199 -29.12 -5.76 3.45
CA GLY A 199 -29.79 -4.48 3.66
C GLY A 199 -29.49 -3.84 5.02
N GLU A 200 -28.56 -4.38 5.80
CA GLU A 200 -28.13 -3.85 7.11
C GLU A 200 -27.74 -2.37 7.02
N TYR A 201 -27.09 -1.98 5.93
CA TYR A 201 -26.66 -0.61 5.69
C TYR A 201 -27.82 0.39 5.59
N ARG A 202 -29.02 -0.06 5.23
CA ARG A 202 -30.22 0.78 5.05
C ARG A 202 -30.77 1.33 6.37
N VAL A 203 -30.41 0.72 7.50
CA VAL A 203 -30.82 1.17 8.84
C VAL A 203 -29.67 1.82 9.63
N THR A 204 -28.52 2.03 8.98
CA THR A 204 -27.33 2.65 9.59
C THR A 204 -27.39 4.18 9.47
N LYS A 205 -26.63 4.91 10.30
CA LYS A 205 -26.58 6.37 10.28
C LYS A 205 -26.04 6.88 8.93
N LYS A 206 -26.79 7.77 8.27
CA LYS A 206 -26.41 8.43 7.01
C LYS A 206 -24.99 9.02 7.01
N ILE A 207 -24.57 9.58 8.15
CA ILE A 207 -23.24 10.20 8.30
C ILE A 207 -22.07 9.23 8.13
N ASP A 208 -22.28 7.94 8.39
CA ASP A 208 -21.23 6.92 8.23
C ASP A 208 -21.04 6.59 6.75
N PHE A 209 -22.13 6.55 5.99
CA PHE A 209 -22.11 6.36 4.53
C PHE A 209 -21.59 7.57 3.78
N LEU A 210 -21.82 8.79 4.28
CA LEU A 210 -21.17 10.01 3.77
C LEU A 210 -19.65 9.86 3.79
N LYS A 211 -19.08 9.46 4.93
CA LYS A 211 -17.62 9.30 5.08
C LYS A 211 -17.11 8.14 4.23
N ARG A 212 -17.84 7.02 4.21
CA ARG A 212 -17.47 5.82 3.45
C ARG A 212 -17.42 6.10 1.95
N LEU A 213 -18.48 6.69 1.40
CA LEU A 213 -18.55 7.12 0.00
C LEU A 213 -17.44 8.12 -0.33
N GLY A 214 -17.25 9.11 0.54
CA GLY A 214 -16.24 10.16 0.37
C GLY A 214 -14.80 9.63 0.28
N GLY A 215 -14.46 8.66 1.13
CA GLY A 215 -13.17 7.98 1.11
C GLY A 215 -12.94 7.21 -0.19
N GLN A 216 -13.99 6.52 -0.67
CA GLN A 216 -13.95 5.78 -1.93
C GLN A 216 -13.82 6.69 -3.16
N LEU A 217 -14.36 7.90 -3.10
CA LEU A 217 -14.19 8.94 -4.13
C LEU A 217 -12.85 9.68 -4.05
N GLY A 218 -11.89 9.16 -3.28
CA GLY A 218 -10.52 9.66 -3.24
C GLY A 218 -10.30 10.85 -2.33
N GLY A 219 -11.23 11.14 -1.40
CA GLY A 219 -11.04 12.15 -0.36
C GLY A 219 -9.72 11.94 0.39
N LYS A 220 -8.92 13.00 0.52
CA LYS A 220 -7.62 12.94 1.21
C LYS A 220 -7.72 13.44 2.65
N THR A 221 -8.67 14.33 2.91
CA THR A 221 -9.05 14.79 4.24
C THR A 221 -10.49 14.40 4.57
N LYS A 222 -10.89 14.61 5.82
CA LYS A 222 -12.28 14.46 6.25
C LYS A 222 -13.20 15.42 5.48
N THR A 223 -12.75 16.66 5.27
CA THR A 223 -13.51 17.68 4.52
C THR A 223 -13.65 17.28 3.05
N ASP A 224 -12.55 16.85 2.41
CA ASP A 224 -12.59 16.42 1.00
C ASP A 224 -13.51 15.22 0.81
N SER A 225 -13.51 14.28 1.77
CA SER A 225 -14.37 13.10 1.71
C SER A 225 -15.84 13.50 1.78
N ILE A 226 -16.19 14.39 2.70
CA ILE A 226 -17.55 14.93 2.82
C ILE A 226 -17.96 15.64 1.53
N GLU A 227 -17.14 16.57 1.05
CA GLU A 227 -17.42 17.35 -0.15
C GLU A 227 -17.55 16.46 -1.40
N ASN A 228 -16.70 15.43 -1.54
CA ASN A 228 -16.79 14.49 -2.66
C ASN A 228 -18.09 13.68 -2.62
N ALA A 229 -18.49 13.22 -1.43
CA ALA A 229 -19.72 12.47 -1.26
C ALA A 229 -20.96 13.34 -1.51
N GLU A 230 -20.98 14.57 -1.01
CA GLU A 230 -22.03 15.57 -1.26
C GLU A 230 -22.17 15.84 -2.77
N LYS A 231 -21.07 16.18 -3.45
CA LYS A 231 -21.07 16.42 -4.90
C LYS A 231 -21.52 15.21 -5.70
N PHE A 232 -21.12 14.01 -5.30
CA PHE A 232 -21.55 12.78 -5.96
C PHE A 232 -23.06 12.54 -5.76
N SER A 233 -23.53 12.69 -4.52
CA SER A 233 -24.93 12.47 -4.15
C SER A 233 -25.84 13.47 -4.87
N GLU A 234 -25.47 14.75 -4.90
CA GLU A 234 -26.19 15.80 -5.62
C GLU A 234 -26.21 15.55 -7.14
N ARG A 235 -25.04 15.26 -7.74
CA ARG A 235 -24.93 14.96 -9.18
C ARG A 235 -25.81 13.79 -9.62
N HIS A 236 -26.08 12.85 -8.73
CA HIS A 236 -26.89 11.67 -9.02
C HIS A 236 -28.32 11.76 -8.47
N GLY A 237 -28.70 12.89 -7.87
CA GLY A 237 -30.07 13.17 -7.42
C GLY A 237 -30.49 12.40 -6.16
N PHE A 238 -29.53 12.06 -5.29
CA PHE A 238 -29.79 11.40 -4.00
C PHE A 238 -29.86 12.39 -2.82
N GLY A 239 -29.44 13.64 -3.00
CA GLY A 239 -29.46 14.65 -1.93
C GLY A 239 -28.68 14.20 -0.69
N GLU A 240 -29.30 14.23 0.49
CA GLU A 240 -28.68 13.73 1.73
C GLU A 240 -28.87 12.22 1.97
N ASP A 241 -29.38 11.46 1.00
CA ASP A 241 -29.46 9.99 1.09
C ASP A 241 -28.16 9.31 0.68
N TYR A 242 -27.14 9.45 1.55
CA TYR A 242 -25.81 8.90 1.32
C TYR A 242 -25.78 7.37 1.33
N VAL A 243 -26.78 6.71 1.93
CA VAL A 243 -26.89 5.25 1.86
C VAL A 243 -27.24 4.85 0.43
N SER A 244 -28.31 5.43 -0.14
CA SER A 244 -28.68 5.17 -1.54
C SER A 244 -27.58 5.55 -2.51
N ALA A 245 -26.93 6.70 -2.30
CA ALA A 245 -25.79 7.13 -3.12
C ALA A 245 -24.63 6.13 -3.07
N TYR A 246 -24.34 5.57 -1.89
CA TYR A 246 -23.29 4.56 -1.72
C TYR A 246 -23.64 3.23 -2.40
N TYR A 247 -24.88 2.76 -2.25
CA TYR A 247 -25.37 1.57 -2.95
C TYR A 247 -25.22 1.71 -4.47
N TYR A 248 -25.67 2.83 -5.01
CA TYR A 248 -25.53 3.17 -6.42
C TYR A 248 -24.07 3.24 -6.86
N TRP A 249 -23.21 3.91 -6.08
CA TRP A 249 -21.78 4.02 -6.36
C TRP A 249 -21.12 2.64 -6.45
N LEU A 250 -21.33 1.77 -5.46
CA LEU A 250 -20.65 0.47 -5.40
C LEU A 250 -21.12 -0.48 -6.51
N ALA A 251 -22.41 -0.47 -6.87
CA ALA A 251 -22.92 -1.22 -8.01
C ALA A 251 -22.26 -0.77 -9.32
N ASN A 252 -22.25 0.54 -9.58
CA ASN A 252 -21.63 1.09 -10.79
C ASN A 252 -20.09 0.91 -10.79
N HIS A 253 -19.45 1.04 -9.62
CA HIS A 253 -18.02 0.80 -9.46
C HIS A 253 -17.69 -0.67 -9.76
N THR A 254 -18.50 -1.62 -9.30
CA THR A 254 -18.30 -3.04 -9.59
C THR A 254 -18.42 -3.32 -11.09
N ASP A 255 -19.47 -2.81 -11.75
CA ASP A 255 -19.66 -3.00 -13.20
C ASP A 255 -18.52 -2.43 -14.05
N THR A 256 -17.86 -1.38 -13.56
CA THR A 256 -16.74 -0.76 -14.29
C THR A 256 -15.41 -1.48 -14.09
N HIS A 257 -15.26 -2.28 -13.04
CA HIS A 257 -13.97 -2.88 -12.65
C HIS A 257 -13.95 -4.41 -12.80
N VAL A 258 -15.09 -5.07 -12.61
CA VAL A 258 -15.20 -6.53 -12.61
C VAL A 258 -15.96 -6.98 -13.84
N ARG A 259 -15.21 -7.26 -14.91
CA ARG A 259 -15.75 -7.71 -16.20
C ARG A 259 -15.06 -8.97 -16.70
N ALA A 260 -15.63 -10.13 -16.41
CA ALA A 260 -15.05 -11.43 -16.81
C ALA A 260 -15.00 -11.61 -18.34
N SER A 261 -15.92 -11.00 -19.09
CA SER A 261 -15.94 -11.00 -20.55
C SER A 261 -14.78 -10.24 -21.19
N GLU A 262 -14.07 -9.36 -20.46
CA GLU A 262 -12.85 -8.73 -20.96
C GLU A 262 -11.66 -9.70 -20.99
N PHE A 263 -11.80 -10.85 -20.34
CA PHE A 263 -10.78 -11.89 -20.27
C PHE A 263 -11.12 -13.08 -21.18
N MET A 264 -12.07 -12.94 -22.10
CA MET A 264 -12.45 -13.97 -23.06
C MET A 264 -11.80 -13.71 -24.43
N ILE A 265 -11.23 -14.74 -25.05
CA ILE A 265 -10.76 -14.67 -26.45
C ILE A 265 -11.96 -14.53 -27.38
N ASP A 266 -12.94 -15.43 -27.23
CA ASP A 266 -14.24 -15.37 -27.88
C ASP A 266 -15.36 -15.28 -26.83
N LYS A 267 -16.24 -14.31 -27.01
CA LYS A 267 -17.39 -14.12 -26.12
C LYS A 267 -18.56 -15.04 -26.49
N GLY A 268 -18.63 -15.55 -27.72
CA GLY A 268 -19.71 -16.45 -28.15
C GLY A 268 -21.13 -15.88 -27.94
N GLY A 269 -21.28 -14.54 -27.99
CA GLY A 269 -22.55 -13.85 -27.68
C GLY A 269 -22.86 -13.70 -26.18
N PHE A 270 -21.92 -14.02 -25.29
CA PHE A 270 -22.05 -13.80 -23.86
C PHE A 270 -22.16 -12.31 -23.53
N VAL A 271 -23.19 -11.98 -22.75
CA VAL A 271 -23.44 -10.65 -22.23
C VAL A 271 -23.49 -10.74 -20.72
N GLU A 272 -22.58 -10.04 -20.05
CA GLU A 272 -22.61 -9.92 -18.60
C GLU A 272 -23.83 -9.13 -18.15
N ARG A 273 -24.47 -9.60 -17.08
CA ARG A 273 -25.54 -8.85 -16.43
C ARG A 273 -24.96 -7.69 -15.63
N SER A 274 -25.73 -6.61 -15.46
CA SER A 274 -25.28 -5.49 -14.64
C SER A 274 -25.17 -5.90 -13.17
N ALA A 275 -24.25 -5.28 -12.43
CA ALA A 275 -24.09 -5.44 -10.99
C ALA A 275 -25.39 -5.10 -10.28
N PHE A 276 -26.14 -4.09 -10.77
CA PHE A 276 -27.47 -3.79 -10.24
C PHE A 276 -28.41 -5.00 -10.33
N ASP A 277 -28.55 -5.62 -11.50
CA ASP A 277 -29.47 -6.75 -11.66
C ASP A 277 -29.03 -7.97 -10.84
N VAL A 278 -27.72 -8.24 -10.79
CA VAL A 278 -27.16 -9.34 -10.00
C VAL A 278 -27.42 -9.10 -8.51
N PHE A 279 -27.12 -7.90 -8.02
CA PHE A 279 -27.22 -7.60 -6.60
C PHE A 279 -28.68 -7.52 -6.14
N GLU A 280 -29.59 -6.99 -6.94
CA GLU A 280 -31.02 -6.98 -6.63
C GLU A 280 -31.60 -8.41 -6.53
N ASP A 281 -31.22 -9.30 -7.46
CA ASP A 281 -31.65 -10.71 -7.43
C ASP A 281 -31.10 -11.49 -6.24
N VAL A 282 -29.90 -11.13 -5.81
CA VAL A 282 -29.23 -11.77 -4.66
C VAL A 282 -29.77 -11.22 -3.35
N ALA A 283 -29.93 -9.90 -3.25
CA ALA A 283 -30.34 -9.19 -2.03
C ALA A 283 -31.86 -9.21 -1.80
N GLY A 284 -32.67 -9.39 -2.85
CA GLY A 284 -34.13 -9.40 -2.75
C GLY A 284 -34.75 -8.01 -2.55
N PHE A 285 -33.99 -6.93 -2.76
CA PHE A 285 -34.48 -5.56 -2.74
C PHE A 285 -33.89 -4.74 -3.87
N LYS A 286 -34.59 -3.67 -4.26
CA LYS A 286 -34.15 -2.78 -5.33
C LYS A 286 -33.01 -1.87 -4.90
N ILE A 287 -32.01 -1.77 -5.75
CA ILE A 287 -30.89 -0.85 -5.55
C ILE A 287 -31.29 0.51 -6.13
N PRO A 288 -31.15 1.61 -5.36
CA PRO A 288 -31.44 2.94 -5.85
C PRO A 288 -30.66 3.28 -7.13
N ARG A 289 -31.37 3.82 -8.13
CA ARG A 289 -30.80 4.35 -9.37
C ARG A 289 -30.78 5.87 -9.30
N SER A 290 -29.93 6.50 -10.12
CA SER A 290 -29.93 7.96 -10.25
C SER A 290 -31.27 8.46 -10.78
N SER A 291 -31.83 9.48 -10.13
CA SER A 291 -33.10 10.12 -10.51
C SER A 291 -32.94 11.16 -11.63
N LEU A 292 -31.70 11.50 -11.99
CA LEU A 292 -31.37 12.46 -13.04
C LEU A 292 -31.08 11.73 -14.36
N LYS A 293 -31.62 12.25 -15.47
CA LYS A 293 -31.34 11.70 -16.81
C LYS A 293 -29.82 11.70 -17.07
N PRO A 294 -29.25 10.64 -17.66
CA PRO A 294 -27.83 10.60 -17.98
C PRO A 294 -27.46 11.81 -18.84
N VAL A 295 -26.44 12.56 -18.43
CA VAL A 295 -25.77 13.50 -19.35
C VAL A 295 -25.17 12.64 -20.47
N GLU A 296 -25.62 12.84 -21.70
CA GLU A 296 -25.12 12.14 -22.88
C GLU A 296 -23.59 12.26 -22.90
N LYS A 297 -22.89 11.14 -22.69
CA LYS A 297 -21.44 11.12 -22.90
C LYS A 297 -21.20 11.30 -24.40
N PRO A 298 -20.26 12.16 -24.83
CA PRO A 298 -19.88 12.21 -26.23
C PRO A 298 -19.47 10.81 -26.67
N LYS A 299 -20.10 10.33 -27.75
CA LYS A 299 -19.84 9.03 -28.36
C LYS A 299 -18.32 8.86 -28.52
N PRO A 300 -17.72 7.74 -28.10
CA PRO A 300 -16.31 7.48 -28.38
C PRO A 300 -16.10 7.65 -29.88
N LYS A 301 -15.15 8.51 -30.28
CA LYS A 301 -14.72 8.57 -31.69
C LYS A 301 -14.29 7.15 -32.06
N GLU A 302 -14.97 6.56 -33.03
CA GLU A 302 -14.58 5.29 -33.62
C GLU A 302 -13.09 5.38 -33.97
N ARG A 303 -12.30 4.46 -33.40
CA ARG A 303 -10.92 4.28 -33.81
C ARG A 303 -10.97 3.85 -35.27
N PRO A 304 -10.28 4.54 -36.20
CA PRO A 304 -10.29 4.13 -37.59
C PRO A 304 -9.77 2.69 -37.69
N THR A 305 -10.56 1.82 -38.29
CA THR A 305 -10.15 0.50 -38.73
C THR A 305 -8.87 0.62 -39.55
N PRO A 306 -7.84 -0.22 -39.31
CA PRO A 306 -6.68 -0.27 -40.18
C PRO A 306 -7.15 -0.65 -41.58
N LYS A 307 -7.00 0.27 -42.55
CA LYS A 307 -7.11 -0.10 -43.97
C LYS A 307 -6.03 -1.13 -44.26
N ALA A 308 -6.42 -2.22 -44.91
CA ALA A 308 -5.50 -3.21 -45.45
C ALA A 308 -4.42 -2.49 -46.27
N ALA A 309 -3.16 -2.71 -45.92
CA ALA A 309 -2.04 -2.18 -46.68
C ALA A 309 -1.96 -2.94 -48.01
N ASP A 310 -2.03 -2.15 -49.07
CA ASP A 310 -1.90 -2.58 -50.46
C ASP A 310 -0.50 -3.17 -50.69
N LYS A 311 -0.46 -4.33 -51.34
CA LYS A 311 0.78 -5.05 -51.68
C LYS A 311 1.23 -4.61 -53.06
N THR A 312 2.23 -3.74 -53.17
CA THR A 312 3.06 -3.66 -54.39
C THR A 312 4.47 -3.11 -54.12
N ALA A 313 5.44 -4.03 -54.19
CA ALA A 313 6.82 -3.90 -54.71
C ALA A 313 7.89 -3.07 -53.95
N PRO A 314 9.21 -3.28 -54.22
CA PRO A 314 9.94 -4.55 -54.20
C PRO A 314 11.23 -4.48 -53.34
N ALA A 315 11.76 -5.66 -52.97
CA ALA A 315 12.98 -5.83 -52.19
C ALA A 315 14.27 -5.70 -53.02
N LYS A 316 15.37 -5.24 -52.38
CA LYS A 316 16.76 -5.43 -52.80
C LYS A 316 17.71 -5.32 -51.59
N PRO A 317 18.96 -5.83 -51.64
CA PRO A 317 19.30 -7.12 -51.03
C PRO A 317 20.40 -7.02 -49.95
N THR A 318 20.47 -8.06 -49.12
CA THR A 318 21.55 -8.38 -48.20
C THR A 318 22.83 -8.83 -48.93
N PRO A 319 24.03 -8.58 -48.38
CA PRO A 319 25.20 -9.39 -48.66
C PRO A 319 25.41 -10.47 -47.59
N ALA A 320 25.74 -11.66 -48.07
CA ALA A 320 25.92 -12.90 -47.33
C ALA A 320 27.32 -13.07 -46.69
N ASP A 321 27.29 -13.79 -45.57
CA ASP A 321 28.20 -14.86 -45.09
C ASP A 321 29.70 -14.85 -45.39
N LYS A 322 30.48 -15.13 -44.33
CA LYS A 322 31.46 -16.22 -44.37
C LYS A 322 31.66 -16.89 -43.00
N VAL A 323 31.58 -18.21 -43.06
CA VAL A 323 31.71 -19.24 -42.02
C VAL A 323 33.19 -19.64 -41.84
N GLY A 324 33.54 -20.14 -40.64
CA GLY A 324 34.70 -21.03 -40.41
C GLY A 324 35.19 -20.98 -38.96
N SER A 325 34.70 -21.86 -38.08
CA SER A 325 35.31 -23.16 -37.72
C SER A 325 36.42 -23.07 -36.65
N GLY A 326 36.21 -23.76 -35.52
CA GLY A 326 37.25 -24.02 -34.51
C GLY A 326 36.68 -24.70 -33.27
N ALA A 327 36.93 -26.01 -33.14
CA ALA A 327 36.41 -26.91 -32.12
C ALA A 327 37.21 -26.89 -30.79
N VAL A 328 36.48 -27.17 -29.69
CA VAL A 328 36.80 -28.00 -28.50
C VAL A 328 38.15 -27.83 -27.79
N THR A 329 38.12 -27.54 -26.47
CA THR A 329 38.66 -28.46 -25.43
C THR A 329 38.33 -27.98 -24.00
N THR A 330 37.96 -28.96 -23.17
CA THR A 330 37.77 -28.90 -21.72
C THR A 330 39.10 -28.83 -20.96
N LYS A 331 39.15 -28.13 -19.81
CA LYS A 331 39.96 -28.50 -18.64
C LYS A 331 39.52 -27.77 -17.37
N SER A 332 39.79 -28.42 -16.25
CA SER A 332 39.15 -28.37 -14.94
C SER A 332 39.99 -27.70 -13.83
N GLY A 333 39.34 -26.88 -12.99
CA GLY A 333 39.59 -26.59 -11.54
C GLY A 333 40.91 -25.90 -11.08
N PRO A 334 41.06 -25.55 -9.78
CA PRO A 334 40.07 -25.07 -8.79
C PRO A 334 40.57 -23.89 -7.90
N GLY A 335 39.67 -23.29 -7.10
CA GLY A 335 39.98 -22.70 -5.79
C GLY A 335 39.95 -21.17 -5.66
N ALA A 336 39.08 -20.65 -4.78
CA ALA A 336 39.44 -19.89 -3.58
C ALA A 336 38.26 -19.06 -3.02
N THR A 337 38.06 -19.26 -1.73
CA THR A 337 37.26 -18.59 -0.70
C THR A 337 37.25 -17.05 -0.71
N HIS A 338 36.10 -16.45 -0.35
CA HIS A 338 36.00 -15.16 0.35
C HIS A 338 34.71 -15.19 1.23
N THR A 339 34.77 -15.49 2.53
CA THR A 339 35.06 -14.61 3.69
C THR A 339 34.23 -13.33 3.77
N SER A 340 33.35 -13.29 4.79
CA SER A 340 32.58 -12.16 5.31
C SER A 340 33.46 -10.93 5.62
N PRO A 341 32.89 -9.70 5.61
CA PRO A 341 33.54 -8.55 6.23
C PRO A 341 33.07 -8.30 7.67
N PRO A 342 33.89 -7.63 8.50
CA PRO A 342 33.88 -7.76 9.95
C PRO A 342 33.27 -6.56 10.68
N THR A 343 32.97 -6.80 11.96
CA THR A 343 32.75 -5.83 13.03
C THR A 343 34.02 -5.02 13.30
N ALA A 344 33.94 -3.70 13.47
CA ALA A 344 34.99 -2.94 14.15
C ALA A 344 34.44 -1.70 14.89
N SER A 345 35.07 -1.47 16.02
CA SER A 345 34.75 -0.57 17.12
C SER A 345 35.25 0.87 16.93
N ALA A 346 34.64 1.75 17.71
CA ALA A 346 35.01 3.11 18.11
C ALA A 346 36.44 3.62 17.80
N GLY A 347 36.47 4.81 17.19
CA GLY A 347 37.57 5.77 17.19
C GLY A 347 37.04 7.14 16.79
N GLY A 348 37.14 8.13 17.67
CA GLY A 348 36.71 9.50 17.40
C GLY A 348 37.69 10.21 16.46
N GLN A 349 37.16 10.98 15.51
CA GLN A 349 37.95 11.88 14.69
C GLN A 349 37.13 13.12 14.34
N GLU A 350 37.66 14.30 14.71
CA GLU A 350 37.17 15.61 14.27
C GLU A 350 37.23 15.68 12.74
N VAL A 351 36.11 16.01 12.10
CA VAL A 351 36.09 16.26 10.66
C VAL A 351 35.29 17.53 10.37
N GLY A 352 36.01 18.64 10.17
CA GLY A 352 35.52 19.78 9.41
C GLY A 352 35.82 19.55 7.93
N HIS A 353 34.80 19.60 7.08
CA HIS A 353 34.95 19.47 5.62
C HIS A 353 34.51 20.75 4.93
N ASP A 354 35.45 21.52 4.39
CA ASP A 354 35.26 22.78 3.65
C ASP A 354 34.79 22.57 2.20
N LYS A 355 33.60 21.99 1.97
CA LYS A 355 33.00 21.95 0.62
C LYS A 355 31.65 22.69 0.58
N PRO A 356 31.39 23.51 -0.45
CA PRO A 356 30.13 24.23 -0.58
C PRO A 356 28.96 23.28 -0.86
N VAL A 357 27.80 23.65 -0.34
CA VAL A 357 26.49 23.01 -0.54
C VAL A 357 26.02 23.36 -1.97
N GLY A 358 25.87 22.35 -2.84
CA GLY A 358 25.31 22.47 -4.19
C GLY A 358 25.73 21.33 -5.14
N GLY A 359 24.75 20.67 -5.78
CA GLY A 359 24.97 19.78 -6.93
C GLY A 359 25.19 18.29 -6.62
N ALA A 360 25.04 17.84 -5.38
CA ALA A 360 25.23 16.43 -5.03
C ALA A 360 24.08 15.49 -5.46
N ALA A 361 22.88 16.03 -5.66
CA ALA A 361 21.66 15.30 -6.06
C ALA A 361 21.41 13.98 -5.28
N ALA A 362 21.63 13.98 -3.97
CA ALA A 362 21.55 12.80 -3.11
C ALA A 362 20.46 12.93 -2.04
N TRP A 363 19.96 11.79 -1.55
CA TRP A 363 19.04 11.75 -0.42
C TRP A 363 19.31 10.54 0.46
N CYS A 364 19.26 10.76 1.77
CA CYS A 364 19.44 9.76 2.81
C CYS A 364 18.30 9.94 3.83
N ASN A 365 17.72 8.85 4.33
CA ASN A 365 16.71 8.97 5.38
C ASN A 365 17.35 9.46 6.70
N PRO A 366 16.64 10.23 7.54
CA PRO A 366 17.19 10.75 8.81
C PRO A 366 17.48 9.65 9.84
N LEU A 367 16.91 8.46 9.65
CA LEU A 367 17.19 7.23 10.39
C LEU A 367 17.40 6.07 9.42
N ALA A 368 18.18 5.07 9.81
CA ALA A 368 18.31 3.83 9.04
C ALA A 368 16.95 3.09 8.89
N ARG A 369 16.09 3.20 9.91
CA ARG A 369 14.71 2.70 9.91
C ARG A 369 13.76 3.86 10.24
N CYS A 370 13.03 4.35 9.23
CA CYS A 370 12.00 5.36 9.43
C CYS A 370 10.64 4.70 9.56
N ALA A 371 10.03 4.73 10.75
CA ALA A 371 8.63 4.35 10.97
C ALA A 371 7.97 5.44 11.82
N ILE A 372 6.67 5.71 11.62
CA ILE A 372 5.97 6.73 12.42
C ILE A 372 5.80 6.21 13.85
N ARG A 373 6.06 7.08 14.81
CA ARG A 373 5.85 6.78 16.23
C ARG A 373 4.40 6.43 16.51
N VAL A 374 4.21 5.29 17.18
CA VAL A 374 2.91 4.79 17.65
C VAL A 374 2.82 4.67 19.17
N GLY A 375 3.88 5.04 19.88
CA GLY A 375 3.96 5.08 21.34
C GLY A 375 3.95 6.49 21.91
N GLY A 376 3.93 6.59 23.24
CA GLY A 376 4.03 7.87 23.94
C GLY A 376 2.68 8.61 24.13
N TYR A 377 1.57 7.92 23.90
CA TYR A 377 0.20 8.44 24.10
C TYR A 377 -0.63 7.49 24.97
N LYS A 378 -1.59 8.05 25.72
CA LYS A 378 -2.48 7.27 26.62
C LYS A 378 -3.23 6.15 25.91
N ASP A 379 -3.55 6.33 24.63
CA ASP A 379 -4.29 5.41 23.78
C ASP A 379 -3.38 4.64 22.81
N SER A 380 -2.07 4.56 23.07
CA SER A 380 -1.12 3.89 22.16
C SER A 380 -1.34 2.38 22.08
N GLU A 381 -1.68 1.75 23.21
CA GLU A 381 -1.97 0.31 23.28
C GLU A 381 -3.27 -0.02 22.54
N ASP A 382 -4.35 0.70 22.87
CA ASP A 382 -5.69 0.42 22.35
C ASP A 382 -5.93 0.99 20.95
N ASN A 383 -5.21 2.05 20.57
CA ASN A 383 -5.42 2.78 19.34
C ASN A 383 -4.10 3.31 18.73
N PRO A 384 -3.21 2.41 18.26
CA PRO A 384 -1.96 2.80 17.62
C PRO A 384 -2.18 3.66 16.36
N ALA A 385 -3.34 3.57 15.70
CA ALA A 385 -3.70 4.44 14.58
C ALA A 385 -3.88 5.91 15.00
N SER A 386 -4.50 6.15 16.16
CA SER A 386 -4.62 7.47 16.78
C SER A 386 -3.24 8.02 17.18
N ALA A 387 -2.41 7.19 17.82
CA ALA A 387 -1.03 7.55 18.14
C ALA A 387 -0.23 7.95 16.89
N ARG A 388 -0.29 7.11 15.84
CA ARG A 388 0.31 7.39 14.53
C ARG A 388 -0.15 8.72 13.97
N SER A 389 -1.46 9.00 13.99
CA SER A 389 -2.01 10.26 13.49
C SER A 389 -1.52 11.48 14.28
N LYS A 390 -1.28 11.35 15.60
CA LYS A 390 -0.75 12.43 16.43
C LYS A 390 0.73 12.72 16.16
N SER A 391 1.46 11.72 15.69
CA SER A 391 2.88 11.79 15.31
C SER A 391 3.12 12.23 13.86
N LEU A 392 2.08 12.39 13.04
CA LEU A 392 2.19 12.95 11.70
C LEU A 392 2.19 14.49 11.70
N PHE A 393 2.60 15.08 10.58
CA PHE A 393 2.50 16.52 10.35
C PHE A 393 1.04 16.98 10.50
N LYS A 394 0.83 18.14 11.15
CA LYS A 394 -0.48 18.64 11.58
C LYS A 394 -1.28 17.69 12.51
N GLY A 395 -0.64 16.66 13.05
CA GLY A 395 -1.17 15.87 14.15
C GLY A 395 -1.46 16.72 15.40
N ARG A 396 -2.21 16.16 16.35
CA ARG A 396 -2.61 16.83 17.59
C ARG A 396 -3.37 18.15 17.35
N GLY A 397 -4.29 18.15 16.37
CA GLY A 397 -5.09 19.33 16.02
C GLY A 397 -4.27 20.44 15.37
N GLY A 398 -3.36 20.11 14.45
CA GLY A 398 -2.50 21.08 13.75
C GLY A 398 -1.29 21.58 14.55
N LYS A 399 -1.11 21.09 15.78
CA LYS A 399 -0.02 21.52 16.68
C LYS A 399 1.31 20.91 16.30
N HIS A 400 1.33 19.71 15.71
CA HIS A 400 2.56 19.04 15.32
C HIS A 400 3.15 19.61 14.03
N LYS A 401 4.41 20.07 14.09
CA LYS A 401 5.07 20.82 13.03
C LYS A 401 6.00 19.99 12.14
N GLY A 402 6.20 18.72 12.50
CA GLY A 402 6.96 17.75 11.72
C GLY A 402 6.34 16.36 11.82
N ILE A 403 7.18 15.34 11.75
CA ILE A 403 6.83 13.94 12.03
C ILE A 403 7.67 13.42 13.19
N ASP A 404 7.11 12.49 13.96
CA ASP A 404 7.84 11.75 14.97
C ASP A 404 8.15 10.37 14.41
N LEU A 405 9.43 10.08 14.20
CA LEU A 405 9.92 8.78 13.72
C LEU A 405 10.34 7.94 14.93
N GLN A 406 9.78 6.74 15.09
CA GLN A 406 10.11 5.88 16.23
C GLN A 406 11.59 5.53 16.25
N ALA A 407 12.22 5.72 17.41
CA ALA A 407 13.62 5.42 17.63
C ALA A 407 13.91 5.41 19.13
N ALA A 408 14.53 4.34 19.64
CA ALA A 408 14.98 4.31 21.03
C ALA A 408 16.09 5.36 21.23
N VAL A 409 16.27 5.84 22.45
CA VAL A 409 17.39 6.73 22.81
C VAL A 409 18.72 6.10 22.37
N GLY A 410 19.59 6.89 21.76
CA GLY A 410 20.89 6.43 21.27
C GLY A 410 20.90 5.93 19.83
N THR A 411 19.75 5.91 19.12
CA THR A 411 19.69 5.53 17.71
C THR A 411 20.43 6.56 16.86
N PRO A 412 21.39 6.17 15.99
CA PRO A 412 22.09 7.11 15.10
C PRO A 412 21.13 7.86 14.17
N ILE A 413 21.38 9.16 14.01
CA ILE A 413 20.69 10.01 13.03
C ILE A 413 21.65 10.46 11.93
N TYR A 414 21.12 10.65 10.72
CA TYR A 414 21.93 10.91 9.53
C TYR A 414 21.54 12.21 8.85
N ALA A 415 22.52 12.90 8.27
CA ALA A 415 22.26 14.04 7.40
C ALA A 415 21.52 13.59 6.14
N VAL A 416 20.36 14.19 5.87
CA VAL A 416 19.48 13.79 4.75
C VAL A 416 20.01 14.16 3.36
N ALA A 417 20.94 15.12 3.30
CA ALA A 417 21.61 15.58 2.09
C ALA A 417 22.93 16.25 2.49
N ASN A 418 23.73 16.66 1.50
CA ASN A 418 24.83 17.59 1.79
C ASN A 418 24.25 18.89 2.36
N ALA A 419 24.82 19.36 3.47
CA ALA A 419 24.24 20.47 4.21
C ALA A 419 25.30 21.29 4.96
N GLU A 420 24.98 22.57 5.19
CA GLU A 420 25.63 23.37 6.22
C GLU A 420 24.91 23.14 7.56
N VAL A 421 25.67 22.88 8.62
CA VAL A 421 25.14 22.87 9.99
C VAL A 421 24.76 24.30 10.37
N PHE A 422 23.47 24.62 10.28
CA PHE A 422 22.97 25.96 10.56
C PHE A 422 23.02 26.27 12.06
N MET A 423 22.52 25.36 12.90
CA MET A 423 22.42 25.58 14.34
C MET A 423 22.49 24.26 15.11
N ILE A 424 23.15 24.33 16.28
CA ILE A 424 23.07 23.33 17.34
C ILE A 424 22.69 24.10 18.61
N ALA A 425 21.55 23.79 19.22
CA ALA A 425 21.05 24.51 20.40
C ALA A 425 20.11 23.65 21.24
N SER A 426 19.95 24.01 22.52
CA SER A 426 18.83 23.53 23.33
C SER A 426 17.66 24.50 23.21
N ILE A 427 16.55 24.05 22.63
CA ILE A 427 15.38 24.88 22.34
C ILE A 427 14.21 24.43 23.23
N PRO A 428 13.48 25.36 23.89
CA PRO A 428 12.29 25.00 24.67
C PRO A 428 11.31 24.13 23.88
N GLY A 429 10.86 23.03 24.49
CA GLY A 429 10.00 22.02 23.85
C GLY A 429 10.76 21.00 23.00
N TYR A 430 11.68 21.42 22.13
CA TYR A 430 12.45 20.51 21.27
C TYR A 430 13.64 19.84 21.97
N GLY A 431 14.17 20.44 23.03
CA GLY A 431 15.40 19.96 23.66
C GLY A 431 16.63 20.22 22.79
N LYS A 432 17.64 19.34 22.88
CA LYS A 432 18.84 19.40 22.05
C LYS A 432 18.44 19.20 20.60
N THR A 433 18.77 20.19 19.77
CA THR A 433 18.29 20.33 18.40
C THR A 433 19.44 20.59 17.45
N LEU A 434 19.41 19.95 16.28
CA LEU A 434 20.27 20.19 15.12
C LEU A 434 19.41 20.72 13.98
N VAL A 435 19.85 21.80 13.33
CA VAL A 435 19.24 22.32 12.10
C VAL A 435 20.28 22.28 10.99
N LEU A 436 19.92 21.62 9.89
CA LEU A 436 20.70 21.57 8.66
C LEU A 436 20.10 22.51 7.62
N GLN A 437 20.93 23.34 7.00
CA GLN A 437 20.58 24.17 5.85
C GLN A 437 21.06 23.47 4.57
N VAL A 438 20.13 23.22 3.65
CA VAL A 438 20.35 22.44 2.43
C VAL A 438 20.00 23.28 1.22
N ASN A 439 20.87 23.30 0.21
CA ASN A 439 20.53 23.79 -1.12
C ASN A 439 19.67 22.71 -1.82
N ILE A 440 18.54 23.07 -2.41
CA ILE A 440 17.64 22.10 -3.05
C ILE A 440 18.30 21.35 -4.23
N ASN A 441 19.40 21.87 -4.77
CA ASN A 441 20.19 21.20 -5.79
C ASN A 441 21.06 20.05 -5.24
N ASP A 442 21.22 19.92 -3.93
CA ASP A 442 21.81 18.75 -3.30
C ASP A 442 20.81 17.62 -3.03
N LEU A 443 19.51 17.89 -3.18
CA LEU A 443 18.47 16.88 -3.02
C LEU A 443 18.36 16.01 -4.26
N ALA A 444 18.12 14.71 -4.05
CA ALA A 444 17.72 13.81 -5.13
C ALA A 444 16.43 14.29 -5.82
N ALA A 445 16.23 13.90 -7.08
CA ALA A 445 15.20 14.46 -7.96
C ALA A 445 13.78 14.41 -7.38
N LYS A 446 13.41 13.31 -6.70
CA LYS A 446 12.10 13.15 -6.05
C LYS A 446 11.91 14.19 -4.94
N GLN A 447 12.88 14.33 -4.05
CA GLN A 447 12.83 15.25 -2.92
C GLN A 447 12.89 16.70 -3.39
N LYS A 448 13.76 17.01 -4.36
CA LYS A 448 13.81 18.31 -5.01
C LYS A 448 12.44 18.69 -5.59
N ALA A 449 11.81 17.79 -6.35
CA ALA A 449 10.49 18.04 -6.93
C ALA A 449 9.43 18.34 -5.87
N TYR A 450 9.43 17.61 -4.75
CA TYR A 450 8.51 17.90 -3.63
C TYR A 450 8.80 19.26 -2.98
N ILE A 451 10.07 19.57 -2.68
CA ILE A 451 10.44 20.85 -2.06
C ILE A 451 10.10 22.02 -2.98
N GLN A 452 10.22 21.86 -4.31
CA GLN A 452 9.82 22.88 -5.29
C GLN A 452 8.31 23.16 -5.32
N THR A 453 7.47 22.27 -4.77
CA THR A 453 6.03 22.58 -4.61
C THR A 453 5.74 23.55 -3.46
N ILE A 454 6.74 23.83 -2.62
CA ILE A 454 6.62 24.70 -1.47
C ILE A 454 6.93 26.14 -1.89
N ALA A 455 5.89 26.94 -2.10
CA ALA A 455 5.99 28.33 -2.57
C ALA A 455 6.88 29.26 -1.70
N ASP A 456 7.11 28.90 -0.44
CA ASP A 456 7.86 29.71 0.52
C ASP A 456 9.36 29.38 0.59
N VAL A 457 9.82 28.36 -0.14
CA VAL A 457 11.25 28.07 -0.28
C VAL A 457 11.86 29.13 -1.19
N LYS A 458 12.70 29.99 -0.61
CA LYS A 458 13.39 31.09 -1.31
C LYS A 458 14.87 30.76 -1.46
N ASN A 459 15.48 31.27 -2.53
CA ASN A 459 16.92 31.15 -2.79
C ASN A 459 17.41 29.70 -2.78
N ASP A 460 16.62 28.78 -3.31
CA ASP A 460 16.97 27.35 -3.39
C ASP A 460 17.38 26.74 -2.04
N THR A 461 16.87 27.27 -0.91
CA THR A 461 17.30 26.87 0.43
C THR A 461 16.16 26.31 1.26
N VAL A 462 16.36 25.12 1.82
CA VAL A 462 15.43 24.45 2.74
C VAL A 462 16.16 24.03 4.02
N TYR A 463 15.44 23.95 5.13
CA TYR A 463 15.99 23.58 6.43
C TYR A 463 15.37 22.30 6.96
N PHE A 464 16.20 21.43 7.52
CA PHE A 464 15.79 20.20 8.19
C PHE A 464 16.14 20.26 9.67
N LEU A 465 15.17 19.98 10.53
CA LEU A 465 15.33 20.02 11.98
C LEU A 465 15.27 18.62 12.56
N TYR A 466 16.18 18.32 13.48
CA TYR A 466 16.28 17.10 14.27
C TYR A 466 16.22 17.49 15.75
N ALA A 467 15.25 16.94 16.49
CA ALA A 467 15.03 17.32 17.89
C ALA A 467 15.00 16.11 18.83
N HIS A 468 14.92 16.44 20.13
CA HIS A 468 14.97 15.52 21.27
C HIS A 468 16.30 14.78 21.42
N LEU A 469 17.38 15.28 20.84
CA LEU A 469 18.63 14.53 20.69
C LEU A 469 19.32 14.26 22.04
N SER A 470 20.00 13.12 22.15
CA SER A 470 20.92 12.83 23.27
C SER A 470 22.31 13.36 22.95
N GLU A 471 22.71 13.29 21.68
CA GLU A 471 24.03 13.62 21.17
C GLU A 471 23.91 14.32 19.81
N VAL A 472 24.77 15.31 19.57
CA VAL A 472 25.07 15.85 18.25
C VAL A 472 26.57 15.65 18.04
N SER A 473 26.94 14.86 17.04
CA SER A 473 28.32 14.39 16.85
C SER A 473 29.17 15.37 16.04
N VAL A 474 28.57 16.46 15.57
CA VAL A 474 29.24 17.58 14.88
C VAL A 474 29.39 18.76 15.83
N SER A 475 30.58 19.36 15.91
CA SER A 475 30.82 20.55 16.73
C SER A 475 30.86 21.80 15.86
N LYS A 476 30.02 22.79 16.16
CA LYS A 476 30.05 24.12 15.52
C LYS A 476 30.56 25.15 16.51
N LYS A 477 31.78 25.66 16.31
CA LYS A 477 32.30 26.83 17.04
C LYS A 477 31.66 28.11 16.50
N SER A 478 31.59 29.15 17.33
CA SER A 478 31.04 30.45 16.91
C SER A 478 31.75 30.95 15.66
N ARG A 479 30.98 31.35 14.63
CA ARG A 479 31.41 31.81 13.28
C ARG A 479 32.01 30.77 12.33
N GLN A 480 32.18 29.51 12.73
CA GLN A 480 32.66 28.46 11.82
C GLN A 480 31.51 27.91 10.97
N LYS A 481 31.71 27.81 9.65
CA LYS A 481 30.85 27.00 8.78
C LYS A 481 31.28 25.55 8.90
N VAL A 482 30.32 24.67 9.14
CA VAL A 482 30.53 23.23 9.26
C VAL A 482 29.62 22.57 8.27
N TYR A 483 30.15 21.67 7.45
CA TYR A 483 29.39 20.97 6.42
C TYR A 483 29.38 19.48 6.71
N VAL A 484 28.26 18.83 6.37
CA VAL A 484 28.03 17.39 6.49
C VAL A 484 27.61 16.82 5.15
N LYS A 485 27.94 15.55 4.89
CA LYS A 485 27.55 14.84 3.66
C LYS A 485 26.25 14.05 3.86
N CYS A 486 25.52 13.78 2.78
CA CYS A 486 24.38 12.84 2.82
C CYS A 486 24.81 11.51 3.45
N GLY A 487 24.04 11.03 4.44
CA GLY A 487 24.27 9.76 5.10
C GLY A 487 25.36 9.80 6.17
N GLU A 488 25.99 10.94 6.40
CA GLU A 488 26.90 11.15 7.52
C GLU A 488 26.12 11.07 8.85
N ALA A 489 26.65 10.34 9.83
CA ALA A 489 26.06 10.28 11.16
C ALA A 489 26.31 11.61 11.89
N VAL A 490 25.23 12.31 12.25
CA VAL A 490 25.29 13.67 12.81
C VAL A 490 24.87 13.75 14.28
N GLY A 491 24.48 12.64 14.88
CA GLY A 491 24.08 12.56 16.28
C GLY A 491 23.34 11.29 16.62
N LYS A 492 22.64 11.33 17.76
CA LYS A 492 21.77 10.25 18.23
C LYS A 492 20.46 10.79 18.77
N THR A 493 19.39 10.04 18.55
CA THR A 493 18.08 10.29 19.18
C THR A 493 18.20 10.29 20.69
N GLY A 494 17.27 10.95 21.37
CA GLY A 494 17.29 11.08 22.81
C GLY A 494 15.91 11.34 23.37
N GLU A 495 15.92 11.91 24.58
CA GLU A 495 14.72 12.22 25.36
C GLU A 495 14.76 13.66 25.90
N THR A 496 15.47 14.56 25.23
CA THR A 496 15.56 15.95 25.71
C THR A 496 14.32 16.76 25.33
N GLY A 497 14.00 17.80 26.11
CA GLY A 497 12.80 18.62 25.87
C GLY A 497 11.51 17.88 26.26
N TRP A 498 10.48 17.95 25.42
CA TRP A 498 9.18 17.31 25.68
C TRP A 498 9.15 15.80 25.47
N ALA A 499 10.26 15.21 25.00
CA ALA A 499 10.44 13.76 24.91
C ALA A 499 10.99 13.14 26.20
N LYS A 500 11.02 13.89 27.32
CA LYS A 500 11.55 13.42 28.59
C LYS A 500 10.92 12.08 29.00
N ASP A 501 11.78 11.13 29.40
CA ASP A 501 11.45 9.78 29.86
C ASP A 501 10.95 8.81 28.75
N MET A 502 10.86 9.27 27.50
CA MET A 502 10.50 8.47 26.32
C MET A 502 11.71 7.72 25.75
N LYS A 503 12.15 6.67 26.45
CA LYS A 503 13.42 5.99 26.18
C LYS A 503 13.34 4.90 25.11
N GLU A 504 12.23 4.18 25.06
CA GLU A 504 12.07 2.95 24.29
C GLU A 504 11.01 3.11 23.21
N VAL A 505 11.01 2.21 22.21
CA VAL A 505 9.96 2.11 21.21
C VAL A 505 8.99 1.01 21.62
N GLY A 506 7.70 1.32 21.64
CA GLY A 506 6.64 0.35 21.89
C GLY A 506 5.28 1.03 21.93
N THR A 507 4.21 0.27 22.17
CA THR A 507 2.86 0.81 22.34
C THR A 507 2.44 0.90 23.79
N GLY A 508 3.28 0.42 24.73
CA GLY A 508 2.98 0.30 26.16
C GLY A 508 2.83 1.63 26.92
N SER A 509 3.07 1.61 28.24
CA SER A 509 3.20 2.80 29.13
C SER A 509 3.53 4.11 28.41
N ALA A 510 2.60 5.07 28.50
CA ALA A 510 2.58 6.31 27.73
C ALA A 510 3.81 7.22 27.92
N ILE A 511 4.63 6.99 28.95
CA ILE A 511 5.85 7.79 29.18
C ILE A 511 7.08 7.04 28.66
N LYS A 512 7.20 5.73 28.88
CA LYS A 512 8.42 4.95 28.56
C LYS A 512 8.60 4.68 27.07
N TYR A 513 7.51 4.36 26.37
CA TYR A 513 7.55 3.77 25.02
C TYR A 513 7.38 4.77 23.87
N GLY A 514 7.52 6.07 24.16
CA GLY A 514 7.41 7.14 23.18
C GLY A 514 8.71 7.50 22.46
N GLY A 515 9.75 6.67 22.48
CA GLY A 515 11.06 7.01 21.93
C GLY A 515 10.99 7.40 20.45
N HIS A 516 11.52 8.56 20.10
CA HIS A 516 11.46 9.08 18.74
C HIS A 516 12.55 10.09 18.39
N LEU A 517 12.75 10.26 17.07
CA LEU A 517 13.28 11.46 16.46
C LEU A 517 12.12 12.36 16.04
N HIS A 518 12.09 13.60 16.51
CA HIS A 518 11.23 14.62 15.91
C HIS A 518 11.96 15.26 14.72
N PHE A 519 11.34 15.21 13.54
CA PHE A 519 11.92 15.64 12.27
C PHE A 519 11.02 16.64 11.55
N GLU A 520 11.55 17.80 11.17
CA GLU A 520 10.81 18.84 10.44
C GLU A 520 11.48 19.22 9.12
N VAL A 521 10.66 19.72 8.18
CA VAL A 521 11.12 20.46 7.00
C VAL A 521 10.54 21.89 7.04
N ARG A 522 11.40 22.88 6.78
CA ARG A 522 11.09 24.31 6.99
C ARG A 522 11.66 25.16 5.87
N SER A 523 11.00 26.28 5.56
CA SER A 523 11.53 27.30 4.65
C SER A 523 12.35 28.39 5.36
N SER A 524 12.36 28.38 6.69
CA SER A 524 13.07 29.34 7.52
C SER A 524 13.59 28.67 8.79
N PRO A 525 14.80 29.01 9.24
CA PRO A 525 15.34 28.49 10.49
C PRO A 525 14.83 29.27 11.71
N ASN A 526 13.99 30.30 11.51
CA ASN A 526 13.51 31.15 12.59
C ASN A 526 12.49 30.42 13.48
N PHE A 527 12.70 30.45 14.80
CA PHE A 527 11.83 29.86 15.82
C PHE A 527 10.84 30.85 16.44
N ALA A 528 10.89 32.13 16.08
CA ALA A 528 9.95 33.14 16.56
C ALA A 528 8.51 32.79 16.14
N LYS A 529 7.57 33.04 17.06
CA LYS A 529 6.14 32.76 16.87
C LYS A 529 5.63 33.41 15.57
N GLY A 530 5.06 32.60 14.68
CA GLY A 530 4.51 33.07 13.40
C GLY A 530 5.54 33.32 12.29
N LYS A 531 6.83 33.05 12.51
CA LYS A 531 7.91 33.32 11.54
C LYS A 531 8.54 32.07 10.90
N GLY A 532 8.13 30.87 11.33
CA GLY A 532 8.50 29.59 10.70
C GLY A 532 7.32 29.00 9.92
N LYS A 533 7.53 28.68 8.64
CA LYS A 533 6.59 27.86 7.86
C LYS A 533 7.14 26.43 7.79
N PHE A 534 6.28 25.49 8.18
CA PHE A 534 6.58 24.07 8.31
C PHE A 534 5.80 23.31 7.25
N PHE A 535 6.38 22.24 6.71
CA PHE A 535 5.77 21.43 5.66
C PHE A 535 5.82 19.96 6.05
N ASP A 536 5.05 19.13 5.36
CA ASP A 536 5.01 17.71 5.64
C ASP A 536 6.36 17.06 5.24
N PRO A 537 7.14 16.50 6.17
CA PRO A 537 8.38 15.80 5.84
C PRO A 537 8.11 14.40 5.25
N LEU A 538 6.90 13.85 5.38
CA LEU A 538 6.59 12.47 5.01
C LEU A 538 6.89 12.12 3.54
N PRO A 539 6.57 12.98 2.54
CA PRO A 539 6.86 12.70 1.14
C PRO A 539 8.36 12.60 0.82
N LEU A 540 9.22 13.11 1.70
CA LEU A 540 10.67 13.08 1.53
C LEU A 540 11.28 11.73 1.93
N ILE A 541 10.58 10.93 2.74
CA ILE A 541 11.06 9.64 3.24
C ILE A 541 10.92 8.57 2.15
N ASP A 542 12.03 7.89 1.79
CA ASP A 542 12.02 6.95 0.67
C ASP A 542 11.42 5.57 0.99
N LYS A 543 11.47 5.16 2.25
CA LYS A 543 11.00 3.85 2.71
C LYS A 543 10.49 3.97 4.15
N LEU A 544 9.24 4.41 4.29
CA LEU A 544 8.57 4.39 5.57
C LEU A 544 8.16 2.95 5.90
N ILE A 545 8.70 2.43 7.00
CA ILE A 545 8.36 1.13 7.56
C ILE A 545 7.03 1.29 8.30
N SER A 546 6.09 0.38 8.04
CA SER A 546 4.74 0.40 8.61
C SER A 546 4.71 -0.03 10.06
#